data_AF-A2DUN3-F1
#
_entry.id   AF-A2DUN3-F1
#
_cell.length_a   1.000
_cell.length_b   1.000
_cell.length_c   1.000
_cell.angle_alpha   90.00
_cell.angle_beta   90.00
_cell.angle_gamma   90.00
#
_symmetry.space_group_name_H-M   'P 1'
#
loop_
_entity.id
_entity.type
_entity.pdbx_description
1 polymer ?
#
loop_
_entity_poly.entity_id
_entity_poly.type
_entity_poly.pdbx_seq_one_letter_code
_entity_poly.pdbx_strand_id
1 'polypeptide(L)'
;MNKQMPEDLVKMIIDEAANNIGTWSFSFIKKLQEDLKFFDQKKLDKFVYLILLEAEDEHNDNNMKLKIAQLLSSLRSFFLPGIVFSINSQNQRIKQIANNIPQGKLCDCTKRMFLNLIQVNVVPNVSNRIKSSSAQPVKQPDIQFSFDNSPKFPI
;
A
#
# COMPACT_ATOMS: atom_id res chain seq x y z
N MET A 1 6.58 -28.22 -10.70
CA MET A 1 6.04 -27.17 -9.79
C MET A 1 4.60 -27.53 -9.49
N ASN A 2 4.25 -27.77 -8.22
CA ASN A 2 2.85 -27.91 -7.83
C ASN A 2 2.15 -26.58 -8.09
N LYS A 3 1.16 -26.57 -8.97
CA LYS A 3 0.31 -25.38 -9.20
C LYS A 3 -0.65 -25.29 -8.02
N GLN A 4 -0.24 -24.58 -6.98
CA GLN A 4 -1.08 -24.33 -5.82
C GLN A 4 -2.35 -23.60 -6.25
N MET A 5 -3.52 -24.05 -5.78
CA MET A 5 -4.79 -23.44 -6.16
C MET A 5 -5.09 -22.24 -5.25
N PRO A 6 -5.88 -21.25 -5.73
CA PRO A 6 -6.33 -20.13 -4.89
C PRO A 6 -6.91 -20.57 -3.54
N GLU A 7 -7.70 -21.64 -3.55
CA GLU A 7 -8.31 -22.24 -2.36
C GLU A 7 -7.28 -22.70 -1.33
N ASP A 8 -6.20 -23.35 -1.80
CA ASP A 8 -5.13 -23.85 -0.93
C ASP A 8 -4.41 -22.69 -0.23
N LEU A 9 -4.18 -21.59 -0.96
CA LEU A 9 -3.56 -20.39 -0.42
C LEU A 9 -4.47 -19.68 0.58
N VAL A 10 -5.76 -19.55 0.28
CA VAL A 10 -6.72 -18.93 1.22
C VAL A 10 -6.79 -19.75 2.50
N LYS A 11 -6.90 -21.07 2.41
CA LYS A 11 -6.90 -21.94 3.59
C LYS A 11 -5.63 -21.75 4.44
N MET A 12 -4.46 -21.74 3.81
CA MET A 12 -3.19 -21.49 4.50
C MET A 12 -3.18 -20.13 5.22
N ILE A 13 -3.74 -19.09 4.60
CA ILE A 13 -3.82 -17.75 5.17
C ILE A 13 -4.74 -17.73 6.40
N ILE A 14 -5.90 -18.39 6.32
CA ILE A 14 -6.84 -18.46 7.46
C ILE A 14 -6.24 -19.26 8.61
N ASP A 15 -5.60 -20.40 8.32
CA ASP A 15 -4.90 -21.21 9.32
C ASP A 15 -3.78 -20.39 9.99
N GLU A 16 -2.96 -19.67 9.22
CA GLU A 16 -1.91 -18.80 9.78
C GLU A 16 -2.50 -17.65 10.60
N ALA A 17 -3.56 -16.99 10.12
CA ALA A 17 -4.22 -15.90 10.84
C ALA A 17 -4.81 -16.36 12.18
N ALA A 18 -5.38 -17.55 12.25
CA ALA A 18 -5.95 -18.12 13.47
C ALA A 18 -4.87 -18.45 14.52
N ASN A 19 -3.70 -18.93 14.07
CA ASN A 19 -2.63 -19.37 14.96
C ASN A 19 -1.67 -18.24 15.39
N ASN A 20 -1.65 -17.11 14.66
CA ASN A 20 -0.71 -16.03 14.91
C ASN A 20 -1.35 -14.90 15.73
N ILE A 21 -0.78 -14.53 16.89
CA ILE A 21 -1.35 -13.50 17.77
C ILE A 21 -1.01 -12.06 17.29
N GLY A 22 -0.14 -11.90 16.29
CA GLY A 22 0.34 -10.60 15.81
C GLY A 22 -0.04 -10.24 14.38
N THR A 23 0.78 -9.37 13.79
CA THR A 23 0.71 -9.02 12.37
C THR A 23 1.40 -10.07 11.51
N TRP A 24 1.14 -10.05 10.21
CA TRP A 24 1.83 -10.89 9.24
C TRP A 24 3.35 -10.72 9.30
N SER A 25 4.06 -11.84 9.39
CA SER A 25 5.52 -11.82 9.26
C SER A 25 5.91 -11.45 7.83
N PHE A 26 7.02 -10.73 7.69
CA PHE A 26 7.54 -10.37 6.36
C PHE A 26 7.85 -11.62 5.52
N SER A 27 8.37 -12.68 6.14
CA SER A 27 8.65 -13.96 5.47
C SER A 27 7.38 -14.60 4.90
N PHE A 28 6.26 -14.56 5.63
CA PHE A 28 4.98 -15.06 5.15
C PHE A 28 4.48 -14.25 3.94
N ILE A 29 4.46 -12.92 4.05
CA ILE A 29 4.02 -12.04 2.95
C ILE A 29 4.88 -12.28 1.70
N LYS A 30 6.20 -12.40 1.86
CA LYS A 30 7.12 -12.63 0.74
C LYS A 30 6.87 -13.98 0.08
N LYS A 31 6.66 -15.05 0.87
CA LYS A 31 6.33 -16.38 0.34
C LYS A 31 5.02 -16.35 -0.44
N LEU A 32 3.98 -15.75 0.14
CA LEU A 32 2.68 -15.63 -0.52
C LEU A 32 2.79 -14.82 -1.83
N GLN A 33 3.59 -13.75 -1.83
CA GLN A 33 3.85 -12.98 -3.04
C GLN A 33 4.50 -13.81 -4.14
N GLU A 34 5.50 -14.65 -3.81
CA GLU A 34 6.12 -15.58 -4.75
C GLU A 34 5.10 -16.57 -5.33
N ASP A 35 4.24 -17.14 -4.48
CA ASP A 35 3.21 -18.10 -4.91
C ASP A 35 2.18 -17.44 -5.85
N LEU A 36 1.75 -16.21 -5.53
CA LEU A 36 0.79 -15.44 -6.32
C LEU A 36 1.35 -14.93 -7.65
N LYS A 37 2.67 -14.79 -7.81
CA LYS A 37 3.27 -14.40 -9.11
C LYS A 37 2.97 -15.39 -10.24
N PHE A 38 2.69 -16.65 -9.90
CA PHE A 38 2.37 -17.68 -10.89
C PHE A 38 0.88 -17.74 -11.25
N PHE A 39 0.06 -16.88 -10.63
CA PHE A 39 -1.36 -16.81 -10.93
C PHE A 39 -1.58 -15.90 -12.15
N ASP A 40 -2.42 -16.39 -13.07
CA ASP A 40 -3.00 -15.53 -14.08
C ASP A 40 -4.05 -14.60 -13.43
N GLN A 41 -4.53 -13.60 -14.18
CA GLN A 41 -5.49 -12.64 -13.66
C GLN A 41 -6.77 -13.31 -13.13
N LYS A 42 -7.26 -14.36 -13.81
CA LYS A 42 -8.46 -15.09 -13.39
C LYS A 42 -8.28 -15.76 -12.03
N LYS A 43 -7.10 -16.33 -11.77
CA LYS A 43 -6.76 -16.91 -10.47
C LYS A 43 -6.54 -15.86 -9.40
N LEU A 44 -5.95 -14.72 -9.73
CA LEU A 44 -5.83 -13.59 -8.80
C LEU A 44 -7.21 -13.05 -8.41
N ASP A 45 -8.12 -12.88 -9.37
CA ASP A 45 -9.50 -12.45 -9.11
C ASP A 45 -10.22 -13.45 -8.20
N LYS A 46 -10.05 -14.75 -8.48
CA LYS A 46 -10.60 -15.82 -7.64
C LYS A 46 -10.00 -15.81 -6.23
N PHE A 47 -8.69 -15.63 -6.10
CA PHE A 47 -8.01 -15.52 -4.81
C PHE A 47 -8.54 -14.35 -3.97
N VAL A 48 -8.60 -13.15 -4.56
CA VAL A 48 -9.12 -11.96 -3.87
C VAL A 48 -10.59 -12.11 -3.53
N TYR A 49 -11.39 -12.72 -4.41
CA TYR A 49 -12.78 -13.03 -4.11
C TYR A 49 -12.92 -13.95 -2.89
N LEU A 50 -12.20 -15.08 -2.88
CA LEU A 50 -12.29 -16.07 -1.81
C LEU A 50 -11.84 -15.51 -0.47
N ILE A 51 -10.72 -14.78 -0.41
CA ILE A 51 -10.26 -14.19 0.85
C ILE A 51 -11.19 -13.09 1.37
N LEU A 52 -11.91 -12.40 0.49
CA LEU A 52 -12.93 -11.44 0.90
C LEU A 52 -14.20 -12.11 1.42
N LEU A 53 -14.55 -13.33 0.96
CA LEU A 53 -15.64 -14.11 1.57
C LEU A 53 -15.33 -14.40 3.05
N GLU A 54 -14.09 -14.77 3.37
CA GLU A 54 -13.67 -14.98 4.76
C GLU A 54 -13.81 -13.70 5.60
N ALA A 55 -13.53 -12.52 5.02
CA ALA A 55 -13.71 -11.25 5.73
C ALA A 55 -15.18 -10.82 5.87
N GLU A 56 -16.06 -11.29 4.99
CA GLU A 56 -17.49 -11.01 5.03
C GLU A 56 -18.21 -11.88 6.05
N ASP A 57 -17.74 -13.10 6.29
CA ASP A 57 -18.31 -14.04 7.26
C ASP A 57 -18.51 -13.38 8.64
N GLU A 58 -19.72 -13.51 9.16
CA GLU A 58 -20.13 -12.96 10.45
C GLU A 58 -19.53 -13.74 11.63
N HIS A 59 -19.15 -14.99 11.42
CA HIS A 59 -18.50 -15.84 12.42
C HIS A 59 -17.03 -15.48 12.63
N ASN A 60 -16.39 -14.85 11.65
CA ASN A 60 -15.02 -14.38 11.77
C ASN A 60 -14.96 -13.08 12.58
N ASP A 61 -14.05 -13.04 13.56
CA ASP A 61 -13.90 -11.88 14.43
C ASP A 61 -13.26 -10.67 13.70
N ASN A 62 -13.33 -9.49 14.33
CA ASN A 62 -12.76 -8.27 13.76
C ASN A 62 -11.23 -8.31 13.61
N ASN A 63 -10.54 -9.18 14.35
CA ASN A 63 -9.09 -9.34 14.26
C ASN A 63 -8.71 -10.11 12.98
N MET A 64 -9.44 -11.17 12.66
CA MET A 64 -9.33 -11.91 11.39
C MET A 64 -9.58 -10.95 10.21
N LYS A 65 -10.67 -10.17 10.28
CA LYS A 65 -11.01 -9.17 9.26
C LYS A 65 -9.90 -8.13 9.09
N LEU A 66 -9.32 -7.65 10.20
CA LEU A 66 -8.18 -6.72 10.18
C LEU A 66 -6.95 -7.34 9.53
N LYS A 67 -6.62 -8.59 9.87
CA LYS A 67 -5.50 -9.31 9.27
C LYS A 67 -5.69 -9.48 7.77
N ILE A 68 -6.88 -9.84 7.30
CA ILE A 68 -7.16 -9.94 5.86
C ILE A 68 -6.93 -8.58 5.18
N ALA A 69 -7.43 -7.49 5.75
CA ALA A 69 -7.21 -6.15 5.20
C ALA A 69 -5.71 -5.75 5.20
N GLN A 70 -4.96 -6.11 6.25
CA GLN A 70 -3.50 -5.94 6.33
C GLN A 70 -2.76 -6.72 5.25
N LEU A 71 -3.17 -7.96 5.00
CA LEU A 71 -2.56 -8.79 3.98
C LEU A 71 -2.78 -8.19 2.59
N LEU A 72 -4.03 -7.87 2.25
CA LEU A 72 -4.37 -7.27 0.96
C LEU A 72 -3.68 -5.93 0.75
N SER A 73 -3.60 -5.09 1.79
CA SER A 73 -2.88 -3.82 1.72
C SER A 73 -1.38 -4.03 1.49
N SER A 74 -0.80 -5.05 2.13
CA SER A 74 0.61 -5.42 1.95
C SER A 74 0.85 -5.94 0.53
N LEU A 75 0.06 -6.90 0.06
CA LEU A 75 0.20 -7.46 -1.30
C LEU A 75 0.00 -6.39 -2.39
N ARG A 76 -0.93 -5.45 -2.16
CA ARG A 76 -1.12 -4.28 -3.02
C ARG A 76 0.12 -3.38 -3.06
N SER A 77 0.78 -3.18 -1.92
CA SER A 77 1.94 -2.26 -1.79
C SER A 77 3.26 -2.89 -2.25
N PHE A 78 3.42 -4.21 -2.07
CA PHE A 78 4.68 -4.95 -2.28
C PHE A 78 4.76 -5.67 -3.65
N PHE A 79 4.27 -5.08 -4.74
CA PHE A 79 4.57 -5.52 -6.14
C PHE A 79 3.83 -6.75 -6.68
N LEU A 80 2.50 -6.70 -6.77
CA LEU A 80 1.70 -7.58 -7.64
C LEU A 80 0.67 -6.74 -8.42
N PRO A 81 1.05 -6.08 -9.55
CA PRO A 81 0.14 -5.19 -10.27
C PRO A 81 -1.22 -5.81 -10.59
N GLY A 82 -1.25 -7.12 -10.89
CA GLY A 82 -2.49 -7.89 -11.11
C GLY A 82 -3.47 -7.88 -9.93
N ILE A 83 -2.95 -7.89 -8.68
CA ILE A 83 -3.80 -7.89 -7.49
C ILE A 83 -4.52 -6.56 -7.29
N VAL A 84 -3.95 -5.46 -7.78
CA VAL A 84 -4.61 -4.14 -7.73
C VAL A 84 -5.89 -4.17 -8.56
N PHE A 85 -5.84 -4.75 -9.76
CA PHE A 85 -7.02 -4.92 -10.62
C PHE A 85 -8.05 -5.84 -9.97
N SER A 86 -7.62 -6.94 -9.35
CA SER A 86 -8.51 -7.86 -8.62
C SER A 86 -9.17 -7.20 -7.40
N ILE A 87 -8.45 -6.38 -6.64
CA ILE A 87 -9.02 -5.61 -5.52
C ILE A 87 -10.04 -4.60 -6.04
N ASN A 88 -9.70 -3.87 -7.11
CA ASN A 88 -10.58 -2.86 -7.71
C ASN A 88 -11.88 -3.47 -8.27
N SER A 89 -11.83 -4.68 -8.83
CA SER A 89 -13.02 -5.38 -9.33
C SER A 89 -13.98 -5.77 -8.19
N GLN A 90 -13.48 -5.88 -6.95
CA GLN A 90 -14.24 -6.21 -5.75
C GLN A 90 -14.63 -4.98 -4.91
N ASN A 91 -14.50 -3.76 -5.43
CA ASN A 91 -14.74 -2.51 -4.70
C ASN A 91 -16.10 -2.45 -3.96
N GLN A 92 -17.17 -2.94 -4.58
CA GLN A 92 -18.50 -2.95 -3.96
C GLN A 92 -18.55 -3.88 -2.75
N ARG A 93 -17.97 -5.08 -2.86
CA ARG A 93 -17.88 -6.05 -1.75
C ARG A 93 -17.04 -5.50 -0.61
N ILE A 94 -15.90 -4.87 -0.90
CA ILE A 94 -15.05 -4.25 0.12
C ILE A 94 -15.81 -3.15 0.88
N LYS A 95 -16.63 -2.33 0.19
CA LYS A 95 -17.49 -1.35 0.85
C LYS A 95 -18.55 -2.00 1.73
N GLN A 96 -19.15 -3.10 1.30
CA GLN A 96 -20.14 -3.85 2.08
C GLN A 96 -19.51 -4.40 3.37
N ILE A 97 -18.36 -5.08 3.26
CA ILE A 97 -17.60 -5.57 4.43
C ILE A 97 -17.32 -4.42 5.39
N ALA A 98 -16.80 -3.29 4.89
CA ALA A 98 -16.50 -2.12 5.71
C ALA A 98 -17.74 -1.52 6.41
N ASN A 99 -18.92 -1.59 5.79
CA ASN A 99 -20.16 -1.07 6.35
C ASN A 99 -20.79 -2.01 7.39
N ASN A 100 -20.54 -3.32 7.27
CA ASN A 100 -21.05 -4.33 8.19
C ASN A 100 -20.21 -4.47 9.46
N ILE A 101 -18.98 -3.92 9.48
CA ILE A 101 -18.15 -3.87 10.69
C ILE A 101 -18.82 -2.92 11.71
N PRO A 102 -19.07 -3.38 12.96
CA PRO A 102 -19.71 -2.57 14.00
C PRO A 102 -18.84 -1.37 14.42
N GLN A 103 -19.40 -0.44 15.18
CA GLN A 103 -18.64 0.70 15.70
C GLN A 103 -17.77 0.31 16.90
N GLY A 104 -16.62 0.95 17.07
CA GLY A 104 -15.69 0.75 18.18
C GLY A 104 -14.23 0.89 17.75
N LYS A 105 -13.30 1.19 18.69
CA LYS A 105 -11.92 1.58 18.33
C LYS A 105 -11.19 0.62 17.38
N LEU A 106 -11.22 -0.69 17.65
CA LEU A 106 -10.61 -1.70 16.78
C LEU A 106 -11.37 -1.80 15.46
N CYS A 107 -12.70 -1.80 15.53
CA CYS A 107 -13.59 -1.90 14.39
C CYS A 107 -13.43 -0.71 13.42
N ASP A 108 -13.24 0.51 13.94
CA ASP A 108 -13.00 1.72 13.16
C ASP A 108 -11.67 1.64 12.40
N CYS A 109 -10.64 1.07 13.04
CA CYS A 109 -9.36 0.78 12.39
C CYS A 109 -9.55 -0.22 11.25
N THR A 110 -10.21 -1.36 11.52
CA THR A 110 -10.52 -2.39 10.52
C THR A 110 -11.31 -1.82 9.35
N LYS A 111 -12.36 -1.05 9.63
CA LYS A 111 -13.19 -0.38 8.62
C LYS A 111 -12.36 0.57 7.75
N ARG A 112 -11.56 1.44 8.37
CA ARG A 112 -10.66 2.35 7.65
C ARG A 112 -9.69 1.56 6.77
N MET A 113 -9.19 0.44 7.27
CA MET A 113 -8.25 -0.39 6.55
C MET A 113 -8.84 -0.99 5.28
N PHE A 114 -10.08 -1.52 5.34
CA PHE A 114 -10.81 -1.96 4.15
C PHE A 114 -11.07 -0.82 3.17
N LEU A 115 -11.53 0.34 3.66
CA LEU A 115 -11.77 1.51 2.80
C LEU A 115 -10.48 2.01 2.12
N ASN A 116 -9.33 1.92 2.78
CA ASN A 116 -8.04 2.27 2.19
C ASN A 116 -7.65 1.36 1.02
N LEU A 117 -8.18 0.13 0.92
CA LEU A 117 -7.91 -0.77 -0.20
C LEU A 117 -8.42 -0.22 -1.53
N ILE A 118 -9.48 0.59 -1.49
CA ILE A 118 -10.21 1.06 -2.68
C ILE A 118 -10.05 2.57 -2.94
N GLN A 119 -9.46 3.32 -2.01
CA GLN A 119 -9.32 4.78 -2.09
C GLN A 119 -8.08 5.25 -2.85
N VAL A 120 -7.15 4.36 -3.24
CA VAL A 120 -5.89 4.77 -3.87
C VAL A 120 -5.95 4.59 -5.38
N ASN A 121 -6.52 5.58 -6.05
CA ASN A 121 -6.24 5.93 -7.44
C ASN A 121 -6.10 7.46 -7.53
N VAL A 122 -5.02 7.99 -6.96
CA VAL A 122 -4.45 9.26 -7.39
C VAL A 122 -2.94 9.08 -7.41
N VAL A 123 -2.42 8.54 -8.52
CA VAL A 123 -1.08 8.94 -8.93
C VAL A 123 -1.26 10.41 -9.33
N PRO A 124 -0.71 11.41 -8.62
CA PRO A 124 -0.61 12.73 -9.22
C PRO A 124 0.24 12.54 -10.47
N ASN A 125 -0.40 12.72 -11.62
CA ASN A 125 0.24 12.75 -12.91
C ASN A 125 1.32 13.84 -12.83
N VAL A 126 2.58 13.46 -12.62
CA VAL A 126 3.72 14.38 -12.71
C VAL A 126 4.03 14.58 -14.20
N SER A 127 3.03 15.06 -14.94
CA SER A 127 3.16 15.60 -16.29
C SER A 127 2.33 16.88 -16.31
N ASN A 128 2.91 17.94 -15.75
CA ASN A 128 2.67 19.36 -16.08
C ASN A 128 3.43 20.29 -15.12
N ARG A 129 4.75 20.08 -14.96
CA ARG A 129 5.64 21.10 -14.39
C ARG A 129 6.69 21.52 -15.40
N ILE A 130 6.23 21.90 -16.59
CA ILE A 130 6.99 22.81 -17.45
C ILE A 130 6.02 23.93 -17.85
N LYS A 131 6.51 25.16 -17.68
CA LYS A 131 5.89 26.46 -18.00
C LYS A 131 5.05 27.10 -16.89
N SER A 132 5.74 27.72 -15.96
CA SER A 132 5.67 29.18 -15.74
C SER A 132 6.39 29.54 -14.43
N SER A 133 7.65 29.98 -14.55
CA SER A 133 8.21 30.89 -13.55
C SER A 133 9.14 31.81 -14.30
N SER A 134 8.66 33.03 -14.53
CA SER A 134 9.46 34.17 -14.94
C SER A 134 10.59 34.33 -13.91
N ALA A 135 11.81 34.07 -14.35
CA ALA A 135 13.02 34.36 -13.58
C ALA A 135 13.02 35.86 -13.23
N GLN A 136 12.88 36.19 -11.95
CA GLN A 136 13.25 37.51 -11.47
C GLN A 136 14.77 37.52 -11.24
N PRO A 137 15.50 38.55 -11.71
CA PRO A 137 16.93 38.66 -11.46
C PRO A 137 17.15 38.92 -9.97
N VAL A 138 17.92 38.04 -9.32
CA VAL A 138 18.40 38.25 -7.95
C VAL A 138 19.42 39.38 -7.99
N LYS A 139 19.15 40.49 -7.30
CA LYS A 139 20.14 41.56 -7.08
C LYS A 139 21.28 41.00 -6.24
N GLN A 140 22.49 40.97 -6.79
CA GLN A 140 23.71 40.74 -6.02
C GLN A 140 23.95 41.92 -5.06
N PRO A 141 24.38 41.69 -3.81
CA PRO A 141 24.86 42.77 -2.95
C PRO A 141 26.22 43.28 -3.45
N ASP A 142 26.37 44.61 -3.52
CA ASP A 142 27.62 45.28 -3.86
C ASP A 142 28.69 44.99 -2.79
N ILE A 143 29.72 44.24 -3.16
CA ILE A 143 30.91 44.07 -2.33
C ILE A 143 31.83 45.25 -2.63
N GLN A 144 31.85 46.26 -1.75
CA GLN A 144 32.88 47.29 -1.76
C GLN A 144 34.20 46.70 -1.26
N PHE A 145 35.15 46.49 -2.17
CA PHE A 145 36.53 46.22 -1.81
C PHE A 145 37.25 47.54 -1.53
N SER A 146 37.48 47.83 -0.25
CA SER A 146 38.41 48.88 0.19
C SER A 146 39.84 48.39 -0.05
N PHE A 147 40.53 48.96 -1.04
CA PHE A 147 41.97 48.82 -1.21
C PHE A 147 42.66 49.95 -0.45
N ASP A 148 43.28 49.64 0.69
CA ASP A 148 44.18 50.59 1.36
C ASP A 148 45.64 50.09 1.28
N ASN A 149 46.33 50.74 0.35
CA ASN A 149 47.74 51.14 0.28
C ASN A 149 48.87 50.39 1.03
N SER A 150 49.72 49.81 0.18
CA SER A 150 51.19 49.99 0.10
C SER A 150 52.12 49.19 1.04
N PRO A 151 53.10 48.45 0.48
CA PRO A 151 54.18 47.82 1.23
C PRO A 151 55.37 48.78 1.43
N LYS A 152 55.95 48.81 2.63
CA LYS A 152 57.30 49.36 2.88
C LYS A 152 58.20 48.24 3.39
N PHE A 153 59.20 47.87 2.60
CA PHE A 153 60.31 47.02 3.03
C PHE A 153 61.47 47.90 3.52
N PRO A 154 62.07 47.62 4.69
CA PRO A 154 63.32 48.26 5.10
C PRO A 154 64.54 47.62 4.44
N ILE A 155 65.55 48.43 4.13
CA ILE A 155 66.93 48.05 3.78
C ILE A 155 67.73 47.94 5.08
#